data_AF-A0A1X1RMF2-F1
#
_entry.id   AF-A0A1X1RMF2-F1
#
_cell.length_a   1.000
_cell.length_b   1.000
_cell.length_c   1.000
_cell.angle_alpha   90.00
_cell.angle_beta   90.00
_cell.angle_gamma   90.00
#
_symmetry.space_group_name_H-M   'P 1'
#
loop_
_entity.id
_entity.type
_entity.pdbx_description
1 polymer ?
#
loop_
_entity_poly.entity_id
_entity_poly.type
_entity_poly.pdbx_seq_one_letter_code
_entity_poly.pdbx_strand_id
1 'polypeptide(L)'
;MSAVELLGHAQRILSGSDVEGLSSRLAAFLARQALEEIIEQRCADLGASVPSATARSRLLVLRSLDTDEAADRVARAWNRLSNACHVHAYEMQPSSAEIEHLCTMVAALLPKAPQ
;
A
#
# COMPACT_ATOMS: atom_id res chain seq x y z
N MET A 1 -6.53 -4.22 -12.08
CA MET A 1 -5.94 -2.88 -12.24
C MET A 1 -4.54 -2.98 -11.66
N SER A 2 -3.52 -2.53 -12.38
CA SER A 2 -2.13 -2.66 -11.92
C SER A 2 -1.86 -1.78 -10.68
N ALA A 3 -0.82 -2.13 -9.91
CA ALA A 3 -0.37 -1.33 -8.77
C ALA A 3 -0.09 0.15 -9.16
N VAL A 4 0.50 0.37 -10.34
CA VAL A 4 0.81 1.71 -10.85
C VAL A 4 -0.47 2.52 -11.11
N GLU A 5 -1.47 1.91 -11.76
CA GLU A 5 -2.75 2.57 -12.02
C GLU A 5 -3.47 2.93 -10.71
N LEU A 6 -3.55 2.00 -9.76
CA LEU A 6 -4.17 2.21 -8.45
C LEU A 6 -3.50 3.36 -7.68
N LEU A 7 -2.16 3.38 -7.65
CA LEU A 7 -1.40 4.43 -6.98
C LEU A 7 -1.59 5.79 -7.66
N GLY A 8 -1.61 5.84 -9.00
CA GLY A 8 -1.89 7.06 -9.75
C GLY A 8 -3.31 7.60 -9.52
N HIS A 9 -4.29 6.72 -9.27
CA HIS A 9 -5.63 7.13 -8.88
C HIS A 9 -5.64 7.74 -7.47
N ALA A 10 -4.95 7.11 -6.51
CA ALA A 10 -4.81 7.64 -5.16
C ALA A 10 -4.20 9.05 -5.15
N GLN A 11 -3.14 9.26 -5.92
CA GLN A 11 -2.48 10.57 -6.05
C GLN A 11 -3.40 11.62 -6.68
N ARG A 12 -4.14 11.28 -7.73
CA ARG A 12 -5.11 12.20 -8.35
C ARG A 12 -6.21 12.64 -7.38
N ILE A 13 -6.68 11.73 -6.52
CA ILE A 13 -7.66 12.06 -5.47
C ILE A 13 -7.08 13.07 -4.48
N LEU A 14 -5.82 12.92 -4.07
CA LEU A 14 -5.15 13.85 -3.16
C LEU A 14 -4.86 15.21 -3.80
N SER A 15 -4.61 15.25 -5.12
CA SER A 15 -4.39 16.50 -5.86
C SER A 15 -5.68 17.25 -6.21
N GLY A 16 -6.85 16.63 -6.03
CA GLY A 16 -8.15 17.26 -6.25
C GLY A 16 -8.47 18.28 -5.14
N SER A 17 -8.89 19.48 -5.53
CA SER A 17 -8.87 20.67 -4.68
C SER A 17 -10.00 20.83 -3.64
N ASP A 18 -10.89 19.85 -3.40
CA ASP A 18 -12.14 20.18 -2.67
C ASP A 18 -12.85 19.08 -1.85
N VAL A 19 -12.18 18.06 -1.34
CA VAL A 19 -12.88 17.08 -0.48
C VAL A 19 -12.02 16.65 0.71
N GLU A 20 -12.19 17.32 1.84
CA GLU A 20 -11.54 16.99 3.12
C GLU A 20 -12.00 15.62 3.67
N GLY A 21 -11.06 14.89 4.29
CA GLY A 21 -11.28 13.67 5.08
C GLY A 21 -11.65 12.41 4.29
N LEU A 22 -12.75 12.44 3.51
CA LEU A 22 -13.20 11.29 2.72
C LEU A 22 -12.22 10.96 1.58
N SER A 23 -11.66 11.96 0.90
CA SER A 23 -10.68 11.75 -0.17
C SER A 23 -9.38 11.15 0.34
N SER A 24 -8.93 11.56 1.53
CA SER A 24 -7.73 10.97 2.14
C SER A 24 -7.92 9.47 2.38
N ARG A 25 -9.07 9.05 2.92
CA ARG A 25 -9.33 7.62 3.16
C ARG A 25 -9.54 6.84 1.87
N LEU A 26 -10.21 7.42 0.87
CA LEU A 26 -10.35 6.78 -0.43
C LEU A 26 -8.98 6.59 -1.11
N ALA A 27 -8.12 7.60 -1.07
CA ALA A 27 -6.75 7.51 -1.55
C ALA A 27 -5.94 6.45 -0.76
N ALA A 28 -6.10 6.39 0.56
CA ALA A 28 -5.47 5.35 1.39
C ALA A 28 -5.91 3.95 0.99
N PHE A 29 -7.20 3.76 0.68
CA PHE A 29 -7.73 2.46 0.23
C PHE A 29 -7.10 2.03 -1.10
N LEU A 30 -7.01 2.94 -2.08
CA LEU A 30 -6.38 2.67 -3.37
C LEU A 30 -4.88 2.40 -3.24
N ALA A 31 -4.18 3.17 -2.40
CA ALA A 31 -2.75 2.95 -2.13
C ALA A 31 -2.52 1.59 -1.42
N ARG A 32 -3.42 1.17 -0.52
CA ARG A 32 -3.36 -0.15 0.11
C ARG A 32 -3.56 -1.28 -0.91
N GLN A 33 -4.51 -1.14 -1.84
CA GLN A 33 -4.70 -2.10 -2.92
C GLN A 33 -3.46 -2.18 -3.83
N ALA A 34 -2.87 -1.03 -4.19
CA ALA A 34 -1.62 -1.01 -4.96
C ALA A 34 -0.49 -1.76 -4.24
N LEU A 35 -0.37 -1.59 -2.92
CA LEU A 35 0.61 -2.31 -2.11
C LEU A 35 0.33 -3.82 -2.04
N GLU A 36 -0.93 -4.23 -1.97
CA GLU A 36 -1.31 -5.65 -1.96
C GLU A 36 -0.97 -6.35 -3.27
N GLU A 37 -1.14 -5.67 -4.42
CA GLU A 37 -0.66 -6.16 -5.72
C GLU A 37 0.86 -6.29 -5.76
N ILE A 38 1.61 -5.32 -5.20
CA ILE A 38 3.08 -5.40 -5.10
C ILE A 38 3.51 -6.59 -4.22
N ILE A 39 2.83 -6.80 -3.10
CA ILE A 39 3.09 -7.94 -2.19
C ILE A 39 2.87 -9.26 -2.93
N GLU A 40 1.78 -9.37 -3.69
CA GLU A 40 1.46 -10.58 -4.44
C GLU A 40 2.51 -10.87 -5.52
N GLN A 41 2.88 -9.87 -6.32
CA GLN A 41 3.91 -10.01 -7.35
C GLN A 41 5.26 -10.40 -6.73
N ARG A 42 5.65 -9.75 -5.63
CA ARG A 42 6.92 -10.01 -4.94
C ARG A 42 6.99 -11.43 -4.37
N CYS A 43 5.89 -11.93 -3.81
CA CYS A 43 5.81 -13.34 -3.40
C CYS A 43 5.98 -14.29 -4.60
N ALA A 44 5.40 -13.97 -5.76
CA ALA A 44 5.57 -14.75 -6.97
C ALA A 44 7.03 -14.72 -7.48
N ASP A 45 7.68 -13.56 -7.46
CA ASP A 45 9.09 -13.38 -7.87
C ASP A 45 10.06 -14.18 -6.98
N LEU A 46 9.71 -14.37 -5.71
CA LEU A 46 10.43 -15.22 -4.75
C LEU A 46 10.10 -16.71 -4.86
N GLY A 47 9.28 -17.12 -5.86
CA GLY A 47 8.86 -18.51 -6.06
C GLY A 47 7.83 -19.02 -5.04
N ALA A 48 7.22 -18.13 -4.25
CA ALA A 48 6.27 -18.44 -3.20
C ALA A 48 4.88 -17.88 -3.52
N SER A 49 4.37 -18.14 -4.73
CA SER A 49 3.03 -17.72 -5.12
C SER A 49 1.97 -18.38 -4.24
N VAL A 50 1.18 -17.56 -3.54
CA VAL A 50 0.14 -17.98 -2.60
C VAL A 50 -1.19 -17.23 -2.85
N PRO A 51 -1.95 -17.62 -3.89
CA PRO A 51 -3.13 -16.86 -4.33
C PRO A 51 -4.26 -16.78 -3.29
N SER A 52 -4.43 -17.79 -2.45
CA SER A 52 -5.47 -17.82 -1.41
C SER A 52 -5.05 -17.18 -0.08
N ALA A 53 -3.79 -16.77 0.06
CA ALA A 53 -3.29 -16.18 1.29
C ALA A 53 -3.77 -14.74 1.47
N THR A 54 -4.14 -14.37 2.70
CA THR A 54 -4.41 -12.97 3.04
C THR A 54 -3.15 -12.11 2.86
N ALA A 55 -3.31 -10.80 2.66
CA ALA A 55 -2.17 -9.87 2.60
C ALA A 55 -1.26 -9.99 3.84
N ARG A 56 -1.86 -10.14 5.04
CA ARG A 56 -1.12 -10.35 6.29
C ARG A 56 -0.30 -11.64 6.27
N SER A 57 -0.85 -12.74 5.73
CA SER A 57 -0.11 -14.01 5.58
C SER A 57 1.03 -13.87 4.58
N ARG A 58 0.84 -13.13 3.49
CA ARG A 58 1.91 -12.85 2.51
C ARG A 58 3.05 -12.03 3.09
N LEU A 59 2.78 -11.12 4.03
CA LEU A 59 3.84 -10.41 4.77
C LEU A 59 4.76 -11.37 5.55
N LEU A 60 4.25 -12.49 6.06
CA LEU A 60 5.06 -13.52 6.73
C LEU A 60 5.94 -14.29 5.74
N VAL A 61 5.43 -14.52 4.53
CA VAL A 61 6.23 -15.10 3.43
C VAL A 61 7.37 -14.16 3.08
N LEU A 62 7.09 -12.87 2.87
CA LEU A 62 8.13 -11.87 2.59
C LEU A 62 9.15 -11.78 3.73
N ARG A 63 8.71 -11.82 4.99
CA ARG A 63 9.61 -11.86 6.14
C ARG A 63 10.59 -13.04 6.10
N SER A 64 10.16 -14.17 5.54
CA SER A 64 10.95 -15.40 5.53
C SER A 64 11.86 -15.52 4.31
N LEU A 65 11.48 -14.92 3.19
CA LEU A 65 12.11 -15.16 1.88
C LEU A 65 12.74 -13.91 1.23
N ASP A 66 12.33 -12.72 1.64
CA ASP A 66 12.89 -11.46 1.14
C ASP A 66 14.00 -10.95 2.07
N THR A 67 14.68 -9.89 1.67
CA THR A 67 15.58 -9.14 2.55
C THR A 67 14.81 -8.52 3.73
N ASP A 68 15.44 -8.51 4.91
CA ASP A 68 14.84 -7.93 6.12
C ASP A 68 14.37 -6.50 5.91
N GLU A 69 15.18 -5.68 5.20
CA GLU A 69 14.87 -4.30 4.91
C GLU A 69 13.62 -4.15 4.02
N ALA A 70 13.51 -4.95 2.96
CA ALA A 70 12.35 -4.89 2.06
C ALA A 70 11.08 -5.38 2.76
N ALA A 71 11.15 -6.52 3.46
CA ALA A 71 10.03 -7.06 4.22
C ALA A 71 9.52 -6.06 5.27
N ASP A 72 10.44 -5.38 5.96
CA ASP A 72 10.15 -4.32 6.91
C ASP A 72 9.42 -3.12 6.30
N ARG A 73 9.93 -2.61 5.17
CA ARG A 73 9.35 -1.45 4.48
C ARG A 73 7.91 -1.77 4.04
N VAL A 74 7.71 -2.94 3.46
CA VAL A 74 6.39 -3.42 3.01
C VAL A 74 5.43 -3.57 4.20
N ALA A 75 5.85 -4.24 5.28
CA ALA A 75 5.03 -4.43 6.47
C ALA A 75 4.66 -3.09 7.15
N ARG A 76 5.59 -2.14 7.22
CA ARG A 76 5.32 -0.79 7.76
C ARG A 76 4.29 -0.05 6.92
N ALA A 77 4.45 -0.05 5.59
CA ALA A 77 3.50 0.60 4.69
C ALA A 77 2.10 -0.02 4.81
N TRP A 78 2.01 -1.36 4.84
CA TRP A 78 0.73 -2.06 4.92
C TRP A 78 0.00 -1.79 6.23
N ASN A 79 0.70 -1.80 7.37
CA ASN A 79 0.09 -1.49 8.67
C ASN A 79 -0.43 -0.04 8.72
N ARG A 80 0.37 0.94 8.26
CA ARG A 80 -0.04 2.35 8.27
C ARG A 80 -1.24 2.61 7.35
N LEU A 81 -1.25 2.03 6.15
CA LEU A 81 -2.37 2.15 5.22
C LEU A 81 -3.63 1.45 5.73
N SER A 82 -3.48 0.27 6.36
CA SER A 82 -4.61 -0.43 6.97
C SER A 82 -5.26 0.44 8.06
N ASN A 83 -4.46 1.02 8.96
CA ASN A 83 -4.96 1.93 9.98
C ASN A 83 -5.66 3.16 9.36
N ALA A 84 -5.07 3.79 8.35
CA ALA A 84 -5.68 4.93 7.66
C ALA A 84 -7.02 4.59 6.98
N CYS A 85 -7.24 3.33 6.60
CA CYS A 85 -8.51 2.86 6.04
C CYS A 85 -9.61 2.67 7.10
N HIS A 86 -9.26 2.43 8.37
CA HIS A 86 -10.24 2.20 9.42
C HIS A 86 -10.90 3.50 9.88
N VAL A 87 -12.19 3.43 10.23
CA VAL A 87 -12.97 4.54 10.79
C VAL A 87 -13.27 4.21 12.24
N HIS A 88 -12.75 5.00 13.16
CA HIS A 88 -13.10 4.94 14.57
C HIS A 88 -13.78 6.24 14.99
N ALA A 89 -14.84 6.15 15.81
CA ALA A 89 -15.74 7.28 16.12
C ALA A 89 -15.05 8.49 16.79
N TYR A 90 -13.84 8.31 17.32
CA TYR A 90 -13.07 9.34 18.02
C TYR A 90 -11.67 9.55 17.44
N GLU A 91 -11.34 8.90 16.33
CA GLU A 91 -10.03 9.08 15.70
C GLU A 91 -10.04 10.27 14.73
N MET A 92 -8.92 10.99 14.74
CA MET A 92 -8.68 12.04 13.78
C MET A 92 -8.58 11.43 12.38
N GLN A 93 -9.19 12.09 11.39
CA GLN A 93 -9.08 11.67 10.00
C GLN A 93 -7.62 11.73 9.54
N PRO A 94 -7.15 10.78 8.72
CA PRO A 94 -5.81 10.88 8.16
C PRO A 94 -5.72 12.13 7.30
N SER A 95 -4.68 12.93 7.54
CA SER A 95 -4.41 14.13 6.75
C SER A 95 -3.97 13.77 5.34
N SER A 96 -4.21 14.66 4.38
CA SER A 96 -3.76 14.46 3.00
C SER A 96 -2.25 14.29 2.91
N ALA A 97 -1.48 15.03 3.73
CA ALA A 97 -0.03 14.93 3.79
C ALA A 97 0.46 13.57 4.32
N GLU A 98 -0.24 12.99 5.31
CA GLU A 98 0.07 11.63 5.76
C GLU A 98 -0.15 10.62 4.64
N ILE A 99 -1.30 10.69 3.94
CA ILE A 99 -1.60 9.75 2.85
C ILE A 99 -0.65 9.94 1.66
N GLU A 100 -0.28 11.18 1.33
CA GLU A 100 0.73 11.47 0.31
C GLU A 100 2.06 10.80 0.65
N HIS A 101 2.52 10.93 1.90
CA HIS A 101 3.72 10.24 2.36
C HIS A 101 3.60 8.71 2.27
N LEU A 102 2.43 8.14 2.60
CA LEU A 102 2.18 6.70 2.42
C LEU A 102 2.24 6.31 0.94
N CYS A 103 1.67 7.10 0.04
CA CYS A 103 1.75 6.90 -1.41
C CYS A 103 3.21 6.93 -1.90
N THR A 104 4.06 7.83 -1.39
CA THR A 104 5.50 7.85 -1.72
C THR A 104 6.19 6.57 -1.27
N MET A 105 5.87 6.05 -0.08
CA MET A 105 6.43 4.77 0.38
C MET A 105 6.01 3.61 -0.54
N VAL A 106 4.75 3.56 -0.98
CA VAL A 106 4.27 2.54 -1.92
C VAL A 106 4.97 2.69 -3.28
N ALA A 107 5.14 3.91 -3.79
CA ALA A 107 5.85 4.17 -5.04
C ALA A 107 7.28 3.63 -5.02
N ALA A 108 7.99 3.78 -3.89
CA ALA A 108 9.35 3.28 -3.72
C ALA A 108 9.45 1.74 -3.69
N LEU A 109 8.33 1.04 -3.51
CA LEU A 109 8.24 -0.42 -3.49
C LEU A 109 7.83 -1.03 -4.84
N LEU A 110 7.45 -0.20 -5.82
CA LEU A 110 7.10 -0.67 -7.15
C LEU A 110 8.27 -1.48 -7.75
N PRO A 111 7.97 -2.61 -8.43
CA PRO A 111 8.99 -3.37 -9.12
C PRO A 111 9.69 -2.47 -10.14
N LYS A 112 11.02 -2.49 -10.13
CA LYS A 112 11.81 -1.83 -11.18
C LYS A 112 11.53 -2.58 -12.47
N ALA A 113 11.29 -1.85 -13.56
CA ALA A 113 11.18 -2.49 -14.87
C ALA A 113 12.43 -3.35 -15.14
N PRO A 114 12.28 -4.55 -15.73
CA PRO A 114 13.44 -5.33 -16.14
C PRO A 114 14.27 -4.47 -17.11
N GLN A 115 15.58 -4.38 -16.87
CA GLN A 115 16.53 -3.74 -17.77
C GLN A 115 16.74 -4.58 -19.02
#